data_AF-A0A330M374-F1
#
_entry.id   AF-A0A330M374-F1
#
_cell.length_a   1.000
_cell.length_b   1.000
_cell.length_c   1.000
_cell.angle_alpha   90.00
_cell.angle_beta   90.00
_cell.angle_gamma   90.00
#
_symmetry.space_group_name_H-M   'P 1'
#
loop_
_entity.id
_entity.type
_entity.pdbx_description
1 polymer ?
#
loop_
_entity_poly.entity_id
_entity_poly.type
_entity_poly.pdbx_seq_one_letter_code
_entity_poly.pdbx_strand_id
1 'polypeptide(L)'
;MDRLQEAAEIAERLHSELGALRHHFNVSESLRDVPNLNDQFAESRFWPQIDRHLLTALSISLYKIIELYEKYQSVLPDAPKEQLKSIYKELVGLGVRDFRNQFCGHIQDHKTKKPITDEQVDLHFSKLLAGRTINEIAQWIWDVNHNEDGTGSCLSGRLESIANKIYEDKEIKGS
;
A
#
# COMPACT_ATOMS: atom_id res chain seq x y z
N MET A 1 -25.54 -6.11 3.74
CA MET A 1 -24.25 -6.70 4.08
C MET A 1 -23.92 -6.28 5.50
N ASP A 2 -23.56 -7.22 6.36
CA ASP A 2 -23.06 -6.91 7.70
C ASP A 2 -21.78 -6.07 7.59
N ARG A 3 -21.66 -4.99 8.37
CA ARG A 3 -20.51 -4.06 8.29
C ARG A 3 -19.20 -4.75 8.69
N LEU A 4 -19.27 -5.74 9.57
CA LEU A 4 -18.09 -6.49 9.99
C LEU A 4 -17.60 -7.40 8.84
N GLN A 5 -18.54 -8.09 8.18
CA GLN A 5 -18.26 -8.85 6.95
C GLN A 5 -17.65 -7.97 5.85
N GLU A 6 -18.24 -6.80 5.59
CA GLU A 6 -17.74 -5.86 4.59
C GLU A 6 -16.29 -5.44 4.90
N ALA A 7 -15.94 -5.22 6.17
CA ALA A 7 -14.59 -4.88 6.59
C ALA A 7 -13.58 -6.02 6.32
N ALA A 8 -13.97 -7.28 6.59
CA ALA A 8 -13.14 -8.44 6.32
C ALA A 8 -12.88 -8.62 4.82
N GLU A 9 -13.92 -8.55 3.99
CA GLU A 9 -13.82 -8.66 2.54
C GLU A 9 -12.93 -7.55 1.94
N ILE A 10 -13.00 -6.33 2.49
CA ILE A 10 -12.12 -5.23 2.07
C ILE A 10 -10.66 -5.52 2.48
N ALA A 11 -10.42 -6.03 3.69
CA ALA A 11 -9.06 -6.38 4.15
C ALA A 11 -8.43 -7.47 3.26
N GLU A 12 -9.18 -8.53 2.92
CA GLU A 12 -8.72 -9.58 1.99
C GLU A 12 -8.44 -9.05 0.58
N ARG A 13 -9.32 -8.18 0.09
CA ARG A 13 -9.13 -7.54 -1.23
C ARG A 13 -7.87 -6.67 -1.24
N LEU A 14 -7.60 -5.93 -0.17
CA LEU A 14 -6.40 -5.12 -0.05
C LEU A 14 -5.15 -5.99 0.06
N HIS A 15 -5.19 -7.09 0.82
CA HIS A 15 -4.12 -8.09 0.83
C HIS A 15 -3.82 -8.61 -0.60
N SER A 16 -4.87 -8.98 -1.35
CA SER A 16 -4.75 -9.45 -2.73
C SER A 16 -4.21 -8.37 -3.67
N GLU A 17 -4.64 -7.12 -3.50
CA GLU A 17 -4.16 -5.96 -4.28
C GLU A 17 -2.66 -5.70 -4.04
N LEU A 18 -2.21 -5.79 -2.79
CA LEU A 18 -0.77 -5.72 -2.46
C LEU A 18 0.01 -6.91 -3.05
N GLY A 19 -0.60 -8.10 -3.08
CA GLY A 19 -0.04 -9.27 -3.76
C GLY A 19 0.12 -9.06 -5.27
N ALA A 20 -0.85 -8.44 -5.94
CA ALA A 20 -0.73 -8.09 -7.36
C ALA A 20 0.39 -7.06 -7.60
N LEU A 21 0.50 -6.04 -6.73
CA LEU A 21 1.59 -5.06 -6.80
C LEU A 21 2.97 -5.70 -6.60
N ARG A 22 3.09 -6.69 -5.71
CA ARG A 22 4.30 -7.51 -5.57
C ARG A 22 4.71 -8.14 -6.90
N HIS A 23 3.77 -8.76 -7.62
CA HIS A 23 4.07 -9.36 -8.90
C HIS A 23 4.52 -8.33 -9.93
N HIS A 24 3.86 -7.17 -9.99
CA HIS A 24 4.27 -6.07 -10.87
C HIS A 24 5.68 -5.56 -10.54
N PHE A 25 6.01 -5.45 -9.25
CA PHE A 25 7.34 -5.08 -8.79
C PHE A 25 8.39 -6.10 -9.25
N ASN A 26 8.18 -7.38 -8.98
CA ASN A 26 9.13 -8.44 -9.35
C ASN A 26 9.32 -8.55 -10.86
N VAL A 27 8.26 -8.38 -11.65
CA VAL A 27 8.35 -8.34 -13.12
C VAL A 27 9.18 -7.15 -13.57
N SER A 28 8.95 -5.97 -12.98
CA SER A 28 9.71 -4.76 -13.32
C SER A 28 11.19 -4.93 -13.02
N GLU A 29 11.54 -5.47 -11.86
CA GLU A 29 12.94 -5.79 -11.50
C GLU A 29 13.54 -6.84 -12.45
N SER A 30 12.80 -7.89 -12.80
CA SER A 30 13.29 -8.91 -13.75
C SER A 30 13.54 -8.34 -15.15
N LEU A 31 12.73 -7.36 -15.58
CA LEU A 31 12.92 -6.68 -16.85
C LEU A 31 14.15 -5.75 -16.85
N ARG A 32 14.54 -5.22 -15.69
CA ARG A 32 15.80 -4.47 -15.53
C ARG A 32 17.04 -5.34 -15.72
N ASP A 33 16.93 -6.67 -15.68
CA ASP A 33 18.06 -7.56 -15.98
C ASP A 33 18.16 -7.92 -17.47
N VAL A 34 17.21 -7.49 -18.31
CA VAL A 34 17.21 -7.79 -19.75
C VAL A 34 18.15 -6.83 -20.48
N PRO A 35 19.26 -7.31 -21.09
CA PRO A 35 20.32 -6.42 -21.62
C PRO A 35 19.83 -5.39 -22.66
N ASN A 36 18.83 -5.76 -23.46
CA ASN A 36 18.30 -4.91 -24.53
C ASN A 36 17.27 -3.87 -24.02
N LEU A 37 16.93 -3.89 -22.74
CA LEU A 37 16.00 -2.94 -22.12
C LEU A 37 16.69 -1.89 -21.25
N ASN A 38 18.03 -1.88 -21.17
CA ASN A 38 18.80 -0.94 -20.33
C ASN A 38 19.75 -0.07 -21.17
N ASP A 39 19.21 0.56 -22.20
CA ASP A 39 19.93 1.64 -22.86
C ASP A 39 19.84 2.95 -22.03
N GLN A 40 20.53 3.99 -22.49
CA GLN A 40 20.53 5.29 -21.81
C GLN A 40 19.13 5.90 -21.70
N PHE A 41 18.23 5.62 -22.65
CA PHE A 41 16.85 6.10 -22.59
C PHE A 41 16.09 5.40 -21.46
N ALA A 42 16.27 4.09 -21.33
CA ALA A 42 15.61 3.31 -20.30
C ALA A 42 15.99 3.79 -18.90
N GLU A 43 17.29 3.95 -18.64
CA GLU A 43 17.83 4.45 -17.36
C GLU A 43 17.33 5.87 -17.01
N SER A 44 17.34 6.78 -17.99
CA SER A 44 17.04 8.19 -17.72
C SER A 44 15.55 8.54 -17.75
N ARG A 45 14.71 7.74 -18.42
CA ARG A 45 13.30 8.07 -18.67
C ARG A 45 12.34 6.93 -18.37
N PHE A 46 12.61 5.72 -18.82
CA PHE A 46 11.64 4.63 -18.71
C PHE A 46 11.49 4.16 -17.27
N TRP A 47 12.59 3.71 -16.65
CA TRP A 47 12.58 3.15 -15.32
C TRP A 47 12.08 4.09 -14.23
N PRO A 48 12.48 5.38 -14.20
CA PRO A 48 11.90 6.34 -13.25
C PRO A 48 10.38 6.46 -13.37
N GLN A 49 9.82 6.35 -14.58
CA GLN A 49 8.37 6.41 -14.77
C GLN A 49 7.66 5.13 -14.32
N ILE A 50 8.29 3.97 -14.52
CA ILE A 50 7.81 2.69 -13.96
C ILE A 50 7.79 2.76 -12.43
N ASP A 51 8.87 3.24 -11.81
CA ASP A 51 8.95 3.40 -10.35
C ASP A 51 7.88 4.35 -9.83
N ARG A 52 7.69 5.51 -10.48
CA ARG A 52 6.62 6.46 -10.13
C ARG A 52 5.23 5.83 -10.27
N HIS A 53 4.99 5.02 -11.30
CA HIS A 53 3.71 4.33 -11.48
C HIS A 53 3.46 3.31 -10.36
N LEU A 54 4.46 2.50 -10.02
CA LEU A 54 4.39 1.54 -8.92
C LEU A 54 4.15 2.22 -7.58
N LEU A 55 4.89 3.28 -7.26
CA LEU A 55 4.73 4.05 -6.02
C LEU A 55 3.39 4.78 -5.96
N THR A 56 2.86 5.24 -7.09
CA THR A 56 1.51 5.82 -7.17
C THR A 56 0.44 4.77 -6.86
N ALA A 57 0.50 3.62 -7.53
CA ALA A 57 -0.45 2.53 -7.32
C ALA A 57 -0.40 2.03 -5.86
N LEU A 58 0.80 1.84 -5.33
CA LEU A 58 1.02 1.51 -3.93
C LEU A 58 0.41 2.55 -3.00
N SER A 59 0.68 3.83 -3.20
CA SER A 59 0.15 4.90 -2.35
C SER A 59 -1.39 4.91 -2.30
N ILE A 60 -2.03 4.60 -3.42
CA ILE A 60 -3.50 4.46 -3.49
C ILE A 60 -3.96 3.23 -2.67
N SER A 61 -3.32 2.08 -2.83
CA SER A 61 -3.65 0.88 -2.05
C SER A 61 -3.45 1.09 -0.55
N LEU A 62 -2.35 1.75 -0.16
CA LEU A 62 -2.09 2.10 1.23
C LEU A 62 -3.15 3.08 1.78
N TYR A 63 -3.59 4.04 0.97
CA TYR A 63 -4.63 4.97 1.40
C TYR A 63 -5.97 4.27 1.65
N LYS A 64 -6.33 3.24 0.87
CA LYS A 64 -7.55 2.44 1.14
C LYS A 64 -7.49 1.73 2.51
N ILE A 65 -6.31 1.38 3.02
CA ILE A 65 -6.13 0.82 4.37
C ILE A 65 -6.46 1.89 5.44
N ILE A 66 -6.08 3.15 5.20
CA ILE A 66 -6.49 4.27 6.05
C ILE A 66 -8.01 4.38 6.07
N GLU A 67 -8.67 4.32 4.91
CA GLU A 67 -10.14 4.38 4.79
C GLU A 67 -10.82 3.20 5.50
N LEU A 68 -10.25 1.99 5.41
CA LEU A 68 -10.73 0.81 6.14
C LEU A 68 -10.74 1.05 7.65
N TYR A 69 -9.67 1.60 8.23
CA TYR A 69 -9.66 1.92 9.65
C TYR A 69 -10.69 3.00 9.99
N GLU A 70 -10.69 4.13 9.27
CA GLU A 70 -11.57 5.26 9.56
C GLU A 70 -13.06 4.88 9.50
N LYS A 71 -13.45 4.08 8.51
CA LYS A 71 -14.85 3.70 8.27
C LYS A 71 -15.35 2.59 9.19
N TYR A 72 -14.48 1.65 9.61
CA TYR A 72 -14.93 0.43 10.31
C TYR A 72 -14.43 0.30 11.77
N GLN A 73 -13.54 1.18 12.27
CA GLN A 73 -13.01 1.10 13.65
C GLN A 73 -14.07 1.01 14.77
N SER A 74 -15.30 1.47 14.53
CA SER A 74 -16.38 1.41 15.52
C SER A 74 -17.05 0.05 15.63
N VAL A 75 -16.90 -0.82 14.62
CA VAL A 75 -17.52 -2.16 14.57
C VAL A 75 -16.50 -3.30 14.66
N LEU A 76 -15.20 -2.99 14.51
CA LEU A 76 -14.13 -3.99 14.60
C LEU A 76 -13.94 -4.51 16.03
N PRO A 77 -13.68 -5.82 16.21
CA PRO A 77 -13.21 -6.37 17.48
C PRO A 77 -11.87 -5.75 17.92
N ASP A 78 -11.57 -5.80 19.21
CA ASP A 78 -10.43 -5.07 19.79
C ASP A 78 -9.08 -5.44 19.17
N ALA A 79 -8.83 -6.74 18.94
CA ALA A 79 -7.58 -7.22 18.36
C ALA A 79 -7.32 -6.70 16.92
N PRO A 80 -8.20 -6.95 15.92
CA PRO A 80 -8.02 -6.40 14.57
C PRO A 80 -8.07 -4.86 14.55
N LYS A 81 -8.85 -4.23 15.44
CA LYS A 81 -8.91 -2.77 15.57
C LYS A 81 -7.57 -2.16 15.97
N GLU A 82 -6.91 -2.69 17.01
CA GLU A 82 -5.61 -2.16 17.44
C GLU A 82 -4.51 -2.44 16.40
N GLN A 83 -4.57 -3.59 15.70
CA GLN A 83 -3.66 -3.85 14.58
C GLN A 83 -3.84 -2.83 13.44
N LEU A 84 -5.07 -2.58 12.98
CA LEU A 84 -5.36 -1.57 11.95
C LEU A 84 -5.02 -0.15 12.40
N LYS A 85 -5.23 0.19 13.68
CA LYS A 85 -4.87 1.50 14.24
C LYS A 85 -3.36 1.73 14.22
N SER A 86 -2.56 0.69 14.48
CA SER A 86 -1.10 0.74 14.35
C SER A 86 -0.69 1.02 12.90
N ILE A 87 -1.25 0.26 11.95
CA ILE A 87 -1.02 0.49 10.50
C ILE A 87 -1.44 1.91 10.10
N TYR A 88 -2.63 2.34 10.52
CA TYR A 88 -3.16 3.68 10.24
C TYR A 88 -2.19 4.78 10.65
N LYS A 89 -1.63 4.71 11.87
CA LYS A 89 -0.67 5.69 12.37
C LYS A 89 0.61 5.69 11.55
N GLU A 90 1.12 4.52 11.21
CA GLU A 90 2.29 4.32 10.37
C GLU A 90 2.09 4.97 8.99
N LEU A 91 0.99 4.66 8.29
CA LEU A 91 0.69 5.20 6.96
C LEU A 91 0.44 6.71 6.96
N VAL A 92 -0.21 7.24 7.99
CA VAL A 92 -0.37 8.70 8.16
C VAL A 92 0.98 9.37 8.38
N GLY A 93 1.88 8.76 9.17
CA GLY A 93 3.24 9.25 9.37
C GLY A 93 4.07 9.30 8.08
N LEU A 94 3.89 8.30 7.20
CA LEU A 94 4.52 8.25 5.86
C LEU A 94 3.89 9.23 4.85
N GLY A 95 2.83 9.96 5.22
CA GLY A 95 2.21 10.95 4.35
C GLY A 95 1.24 10.39 3.31
N VAL A 96 0.87 9.11 3.37
CA VAL A 96 -0.02 8.46 2.38
C VAL A 96 -1.35 9.22 2.17
N ARG A 97 -1.90 9.81 3.23
CA ARG A 97 -3.10 10.66 3.15
C ARG A 97 -2.87 11.91 2.31
N ASP A 98 -1.71 12.55 2.49
CA ASP A 98 -1.36 13.77 1.76
C ASP A 98 -1.22 13.45 0.27
N PHE A 99 -0.65 12.29 -0.08
CA PHE A 99 -0.53 11.84 -1.47
C PHE A 99 -1.87 11.87 -2.18
N ARG A 100 -2.84 11.12 -1.64
CA ARG A 100 -4.14 10.94 -2.27
C ARG A 100 -4.89 12.26 -2.38
N ASN A 101 -4.81 13.10 -1.36
CA ASN A 101 -5.53 14.38 -1.34
C ASN A 101 -4.95 15.42 -2.29
N GLN A 102 -3.63 15.41 -2.50
CA GLN A 102 -2.97 16.44 -3.28
C GLN A 102 -2.70 16.00 -4.72
N PHE A 103 -2.33 14.75 -4.95
CA PHE A 103 -1.77 14.27 -6.22
C PHE A 103 -2.70 13.34 -6.99
N CYS A 104 -3.67 12.67 -6.35
CA CYS A 104 -4.61 11.81 -7.05
C CYS A 104 -5.82 12.60 -7.56
N GLY A 105 -6.00 12.65 -8.88
CA GLY A 105 -7.22 13.17 -9.53
C GLY A 105 -7.23 14.66 -9.83
N HIS A 106 -6.15 15.39 -9.54
CA HIS A 106 -6.04 16.81 -9.83
C HIS A 106 -4.74 17.13 -10.56
N ILE A 107 -4.83 17.87 -11.65
CA ILE A 107 -3.65 18.41 -12.37
C ILE A 107 -3.07 19.66 -11.67
N GLN A 108 -3.82 20.23 -10.73
CA GLN A 108 -3.46 21.43 -9.99
C GLN A 108 -3.66 21.19 -8.50
N ASP A 109 -2.74 21.73 -7.70
CA ASP A 109 -2.87 21.76 -6.26
C ASP A 109 -4.03 22.69 -5.87
N HIS A 110 -5.02 22.18 -5.14
CA HIS A 110 -6.21 22.95 -4.79
C HIS A 110 -5.94 24.16 -3.90
N LYS A 111 -4.90 24.10 -3.06
CA LYS A 111 -4.55 25.16 -2.12
C LYS A 111 -3.80 26.29 -2.81
N THR A 112 -2.83 25.94 -3.65
CA THR A 112 -1.94 26.91 -4.31
C THR A 112 -2.43 27.34 -5.69
N LYS A 113 -3.37 26.60 -6.29
CA LYS A 113 -3.87 26.77 -7.67
C LYS A 113 -2.76 26.68 -8.74
N LYS A 114 -1.62 26.09 -8.40
CA LYS A 114 -0.50 25.85 -9.32
C LYS A 114 -0.55 24.42 -9.86
N PRO A 115 -0.03 24.19 -11.08
CA PRO A 115 0.20 22.84 -11.58
C PRO A 115 1.05 22.04 -10.59
N ILE A 116 0.72 20.77 -10.47
CA ILE A 116 1.55 19.82 -9.73
C ILE A 116 2.79 19.50 -10.58
N THR A 117 3.96 19.61 -9.97
CA THR A 117 5.25 19.37 -10.62
C THR A 117 5.80 18.00 -10.26
N ASP A 118 6.65 17.47 -11.14
CA ASP A 118 7.35 16.20 -10.92
C ASP A 118 8.19 16.24 -9.64
N GLU A 119 8.82 17.37 -9.33
CA GLU A 119 9.61 17.55 -8.11
C GLU A 119 8.75 17.43 -6.84
N GLN A 120 7.49 17.88 -6.87
CA GLN A 120 6.58 17.73 -5.74
C GLN A 120 6.15 16.27 -5.55
N VAL A 121 5.95 15.54 -6.65
CA VAL A 121 5.64 14.11 -6.62
C VAL A 121 6.84 13.32 -6.07
N ASP A 122 8.05 13.62 -6.53
CA ASP A 122 9.27 12.95 -6.07
C ASP A 122 9.57 13.25 -4.59
N LEU A 123 9.31 14.48 -4.13
CA LEU A 123 9.41 14.83 -2.71
C LEU A 123 8.40 14.03 -1.87
N HIS A 124 7.21 13.80 -2.40
CA HIS A 124 6.23 12.95 -1.74
C HIS A 124 6.73 11.50 -1.62
N PHE A 125 7.22 10.93 -2.72
CA PHE A 125 7.76 9.57 -2.70
C PHE A 125 8.97 9.46 -1.77
N SER A 126 9.82 10.48 -1.70
CA SER A 126 10.92 10.53 -0.72
C SER A 126 10.41 10.42 0.73
N LYS A 127 9.27 11.05 1.05
CA LYS A 127 8.60 10.93 2.37
C LYS A 127 8.03 9.53 2.60
N LEU A 128 7.37 8.95 1.59
CA LEU A 128 6.81 7.59 1.66
C LEU A 128 7.91 6.54 1.88
N LEU A 129 9.03 6.69 1.17
CA LEU A 129 10.21 5.84 1.29
C LEU A 129 10.87 6.01 2.68
N ALA A 130 10.81 7.21 3.26
CA ALA A 130 11.40 7.52 4.56
C ALA A 130 12.90 7.15 4.64
N GLY A 131 13.64 7.42 3.57
CA GLY A 131 15.06 7.08 3.44
C GLY A 131 15.37 5.64 3.04
N ARG A 132 14.35 4.80 2.84
CA ARG A 132 14.49 3.43 2.32
C ARG A 132 14.54 3.40 0.80
N THR A 133 15.14 2.36 0.26
CA THR A 133 15.05 1.99 -1.16
C THR A 133 13.66 1.42 -1.48
N ILE A 134 13.31 1.36 -2.76
CA ILE A 134 12.05 0.73 -3.20
C ILE A 134 12.03 -0.75 -2.80
N ASN A 135 13.17 -1.45 -2.90
CA ASN A 135 13.32 -2.85 -2.46
C ASN A 135 13.04 -3.02 -0.95
N GLU A 136 13.56 -2.15 -0.10
CA GLU A 136 13.29 -2.19 1.34
C GLU A 136 11.83 -1.90 1.68
N ILE A 137 11.18 -1.01 0.92
CA ILE A 137 9.74 -0.76 1.04
C ILE A 137 8.94 -1.97 0.59
N ALA A 138 9.31 -2.58 -0.54
CA ALA A 138 8.70 -3.80 -1.03
C ALA A 138 8.73 -4.91 0.02
N GLN A 139 9.89 -5.17 0.64
CA GLN A 139 10.07 -6.14 1.72
C GLN A 139 9.20 -5.83 2.96
N TRP A 140 9.00 -4.55 3.28
CA TRP A 140 8.10 -4.14 4.37
C TRP A 140 6.62 -4.41 4.03
N ILE A 141 6.23 -4.33 2.76
CA ILE A 141 4.84 -4.51 2.33
C ILE A 141 4.51 -5.99 2.15
N TRP A 142 5.31 -6.69 1.38
CA TRP A 142 5.17 -8.10 1.06
C TRP A 142 6.54 -8.73 1.29
N ASP A 143 6.66 -9.61 2.27
CA ASP A 143 7.94 -10.26 2.58
C ASP A 143 8.47 -10.97 1.31
N VAL A 144 9.53 -10.43 0.68
CA VAL A 144 10.07 -10.99 -0.58
C VAL A 144 10.90 -12.24 -0.33
N ASN A 145 11.18 -12.59 0.93
CA ASN A 145 12.03 -13.71 1.32
C ASN A 145 11.28 -14.85 2.03
N HIS A 146 9.95 -14.80 2.17
CA HIS A 146 9.17 -15.87 2.79
C HIS A 146 8.32 -16.65 1.77
N ASN A 147 8.57 -17.97 1.75
CA ASN A 147 7.65 -18.99 1.28
C ASN A 147 6.47 -19.05 2.26
N GLU A 148 5.24 -18.95 1.73
CA GLU A 148 3.88 -19.34 2.19
C GLU A 148 3.50 -19.54 3.68
N ASP A 149 4.38 -19.41 4.67
CA ASP A 149 4.13 -19.79 6.08
C ASP A 149 3.71 -18.61 6.99
N GLY A 150 3.14 -17.55 6.38
CA GLY A 150 2.05 -16.77 6.98
C GLY A 150 2.21 -16.14 8.39
N THR A 151 3.39 -15.65 8.79
CA THR A 151 3.55 -15.00 10.12
C THR A 151 4.03 -13.53 10.04
N GLY A 152 3.08 -12.63 9.75
CA GLY A 152 2.80 -11.42 10.55
C GLY A 152 3.76 -10.21 10.53
N SER A 153 4.93 -10.26 9.90
CA SER A 153 5.89 -9.12 9.94
C SER A 153 5.57 -8.02 8.90
N CYS A 154 5.24 -8.41 7.67
CA CYS A 154 4.96 -7.49 6.57
C CYS A 154 3.51 -6.96 6.58
N LEU A 155 3.27 -5.81 5.93
CA LEU A 155 1.97 -5.17 5.90
C LEU A 155 0.86 -6.08 5.33
N SER A 156 1.15 -6.79 4.23
CA SER A 156 0.20 -7.68 3.56
C SER A 156 -0.22 -8.83 4.47
N GLY A 157 0.73 -9.46 5.18
CA GLY A 157 0.42 -10.51 6.15
C GLY A 157 -0.33 -10.00 7.38
N ARG A 158 -0.11 -8.74 7.79
CA ARG A 158 -0.91 -8.10 8.85
C ARG A 158 -2.37 -7.93 8.40
N LEU A 159 -2.64 -7.57 7.15
CA LEU A 159 -4.01 -7.45 6.61
C LEU A 159 -4.74 -8.79 6.54
N GLU A 160 -4.05 -9.84 6.10
CA GLU A 160 -4.57 -11.21 6.13
C GLU A 160 -4.94 -11.63 7.56
N SER A 161 -4.02 -11.42 8.52
CA SER A 161 -4.29 -11.70 9.94
C SER A 161 -5.49 -10.93 10.49
N ILE A 162 -5.68 -9.67 10.06
CA ILE A 162 -6.86 -8.87 10.43
C ILE A 162 -8.13 -9.49 9.87
N ALA A 163 -8.15 -9.88 8.59
CA ALA A 163 -9.32 -10.51 7.97
C ALA A 163 -9.70 -11.81 8.67
N ASN A 164 -8.74 -12.71 8.89
CA ASN A 164 -8.96 -14.00 9.55
C ASN A 164 -9.56 -13.82 10.95
N LYS A 165 -9.02 -12.90 11.76
CA LYS A 165 -9.55 -12.61 13.10
C LYS A 165 -10.96 -12.04 13.09
N ILE A 166 -11.32 -11.28 12.05
CA ILE A 166 -12.69 -10.77 11.90
C ILE A 166 -13.66 -11.93 11.61
N TYR A 167 -13.27 -12.88 10.74
CA TYR A 167 -14.08 -14.06 10.44
C TYR A 167 -14.24 -14.97 11.67
N GLU A 168 -13.15 -15.25 12.39
CA GLU A 168 -13.16 -16.07 13.62
C GLU A 168 -14.11 -15.50 14.68
N ASP A 169 -14.06 -14.18 14.95
CA ASP A 169 -14.93 -13.53 15.94
C ASP A 169 -16.42 -13.61 15.54
N LYS A 170 -16.70 -13.60 14.24
CA LYS A 170 -18.06 -13.74 13.71
C LYS A 170 -18.58 -15.18 13.84
N GLU A 171 -17.76 -16.18 13.58
CA GLU A 171 -18.14 -17.59 13.77
C GLU A 171 -18.47 -17.88 15.24
N ILE A 172 -17.66 -17.35 16.17
CA ILE A 172 -17.89 -17.50 17.61
C ILE A 172 -19.22 -16.85 18.05
N LYS A 173 -19.57 -15.67 17.50
CA LYS A 173 -20.79 -14.94 17.89
C LYS A 173 -22.06 -15.41 17.18
N GLY A 174 -21.92 -16.12 16.05
CA GLY A 174 -23.02 -16.71 15.30
C GLY A 174 -23.41 -18.13 15.73
N SER A 175 -22.60 -18.74 16.61
CA SER A 175 -22.80 -20.06 17.23
C SER A 175 -23.56 -19.94 18.55
#